data_AF-A0A542EAC6-F1
#
_entry.id   AF-A0A542EAC6-F1
#
_cell.length_a   1.000
_cell.length_b   1.000
_cell.length_c   1.000
_cell.angle_alpha   90.00
_cell.angle_beta   90.00
_cell.angle_gamma   90.00
#
_symmetry.space_group_name_H-M   'P 1'
#
loop_
_entity.id
_entity.type
_entity.pdbx_description
1 polymer ?
#
loop_
_entity_poly.entity_id
_entity_poly.type
_entity_poly.pdbx_seq_one_letter_code
_entity_poly.pdbx_strand_id
1 'polypeptide(L)'
;MIDILEHINAVQREVSRTGETVTVLMRRSYRAEPVEVWDALTDPDRMRRWFMPVSGELKVGGSFQLEGNAGGEILECEPPKRFKVTFGGPTSLLELRLLPGANDSTDLELEHSMSEAPAPGGSGALWVGPGWDGGLLGLALYIHGELPPDANPMEMANSAEVIAYNEQCVRAWIKAIRASGTTSEEDLLSAAKISLSQYAPDAEL
;
A
#
# COMPACT_ATOMS: atom_id res chain seq x y z
N MET A 1 8.32 -1.42 19.76
CA MET A 1 7.16 -0.53 19.77
C MET A 1 7.34 0.41 18.59
N ILE A 2 6.40 0.36 17.68
CA ILE A 2 6.30 1.14 16.44
C ILE A 2 6.02 2.59 16.83
N ASP A 3 6.85 3.53 16.34
CA ASP A 3 6.52 4.95 16.43
C ASP A 3 5.48 5.27 15.35
N ILE A 4 4.20 5.20 15.76
CA ILE A 4 3.06 5.41 14.87
C ILE A 4 3.14 6.78 14.18
N LEU A 5 3.51 7.83 14.91
CA LEU A 5 3.55 9.18 14.35
C LEU A 5 4.67 9.32 13.32
N GLU A 6 5.84 8.74 13.59
CA GLU A 6 6.93 8.69 12.63
C GLU A 6 6.48 8.02 11.33
N HIS A 7 5.88 6.83 11.41
CA HIS A 7 5.49 6.08 10.21
C HIS A 7 4.32 6.70 9.44
N ILE A 8 3.37 7.34 10.12
CA ILE A 8 2.29 8.08 9.45
C ILE A 8 2.85 9.26 8.64
N ASN A 9 3.81 9.99 9.23
CA ASN A 9 4.43 11.17 8.61
C ASN A 9 5.45 10.80 7.52
N ALA A 10 6.01 9.60 7.55
CA ALA A 10 6.94 9.09 6.53
C ALA A 10 6.26 8.81 5.18
N VAL A 11 4.92 8.80 5.14
CA VAL A 11 4.15 8.47 3.94
C VAL A 11 3.39 9.69 3.44
N GLN A 12 3.70 10.12 2.22
CA GLN A 12 2.88 11.10 1.50
C GLN A 12 1.73 10.37 0.81
N ARG A 13 0.53 10.95 0.83
CA ARG A 13 -0.70 10.36 0.29
C ARG A 13 -1.44 11.38 -0.55
N GLU A 14 -1.75 11.01 -1.77
CA GLU A 14 -2.51 11.82 -2.71
C GLU A 14 -3.63 10.98 -3.32
N VAL A 15 -4.76 11.65 -3.59
CA VAL A 15 -5.89 11.07 -4.33
C VAL A 15 -6.20 12.00 -5.48
N SER A 16 -6.36 11.43 -6.67
CA SER A 16 -6.82 12.15 -7.85
C SER A 16 -7.91 11.35 -8.56
N ARG A 17 -8.67 12.05 -9.41
CA ARG A 17 -9.72 11.44 -10.23
C ARG A 17 -9.66 12.00 -11.65
N THR A 18 -9.59 11.11 -12.63
CA THR A 18 -9.62 11.45 -14.06
C THR A 18 -10.73 10.67 -14.73
N GLY A 19 -11.82 11.35 -15.12
CA GLY A 19 -13.05 10.67 -15.52
C GLY A 19 -13.58 9.80 -14.37
N GLU A 20 -13.81 8.52 -14.63
CA GLU A 20 -14.21 7.55 -13.60
C GLU A 20 -13.02 6.89 -12.86
N THR A 21 -11.78 7.14 -13.31
CA THR A 21 -10.60 6.51 -12.70
C THR A 21 -10.20 7.25 -11.43
N VAL A 22 -10.20 6.53 -10.31
CA VAL A 22 -9.64 7.00 -9.03
C VAL A 22 -8.20 6.52 -8.94
N THR A 23 -7.27 7.42 -8.62
CA THR A 23 -5.86 7.09 -8.47
C THR A 23 -5.40 7.43 -7.06
N VAL A 24 -4.77 6.46 -6.42
CA VAL A 24 -4.10 6.56 -5.13
C VAL A 24 -2.60 6.63 -5.40
N LEU A 25 -1.94 7.66 -4.91
CA LEU A 25 -0.49 7.81 -5.02
C LEU A 25 0.12 7.93 -3.63
N MET A 26 1.08 7.07 -3.33
CA MET A 26 1.79 7.04 -2.07
C MET A 26 3.28 7.16 -2.32
N ARG A 27 3.98 7.94 -1.49
CA ARG A 27 5.44 8.05 -1.54
C ARG A 27 6.05 7.85 -0.18
N ARG A 28 7.16 7.10 -0.14
CA ARG A 28 7.96 6.89 1.06
C ARG A 28 9.42 6.66 0.71
N SER A 29 10.32 7.27 1.48
CA SER A 29 11.76 7.03 1.37
C SER A 29 12.21 5.89 2.29
N TYR A 30 13.13 5.07 1.81
CA TYR A 30 13.76 3.98 2.54
C TYR A 30 15.28 4.16 2.57
N ARG A 31 15.92 3.95 3.72
CA ARG A 31 17.39 4.02 3.86
C ARG A 31 18.04 2.72 3.36
N ALA A 32 17.96 2.51 2.06
CA ALA A 32 18.51 1.38 1.34
C ALA A 32 18.69 1.76 -0.14
N GLU A 33 19.63 1.10 -0.81
CA GLU A 33 19.86 1.28 -2.24
C GLU A 33 18.69 0.72 -3.07
N PRO A 34 18.41 1.23 -4.29
CA PRO A 34 17.26 0.79 -5.08
C PRO A 34 17.25 -0.71 -5.36
N VAL A 35 18.43 -1.34 -5.50
CA VAL A 35 18.56 -2.78 -5.69
C VAL A 35 18.08 -3.57 -4.47
N GLU A 36 18.37 -3.08 -3.26
CA GLU A 36 17.97 -3.76 -2.02
C GLU A 36 16.45 -3.66 -1.81
N VAL A 37 15.87 -2.49 -2.08
CA VAL A 37 14.42 -2.29 -2.03
C VAL A 37 13.73 -3.12 -3.10
N TRP A 38 14.31 -3.19 -4.30
CA TRP A 38 13.80 -4.01 -5.39
C TRP A 38 13.77 -5.51 -5.04
N ASP A 39 14.87 -6.03 -4.47
CA ASP A 39 14.94 -7.42 -4.04
C ASP A 39 13.89 -7.70 -2.95
N ALA A 40 13.72 -6.78 -1.99
CA ALA A 40 12.69 -6.92 -0.95
C ALA A 40 11.26 -6.97 -1.53
N LEU A 41 11.01 -6.26 -2.62
CA LEU A 41 9.71 -6.16 -3.31
C LEU A 41 9.44 -7.30 -4.31
N THR A 42 10.47 -8.00 -4.81
CA THR A 42 10.30 -8.90 -5.96
C THR A 42 10.77 -10.33 -5.73
N ASP A 43 11.62 -10.57 -4.72
CA ASP A 43 12.01 -11.91 -4.31
C ASP A 43 10.94 -12.50 -3.35
N PRO A 44 10.23 -13.58 -3.71
CA PRO A 44 9.17 -14.17 -2.88
C PRO A 44 9.65 -14.60 -1.49
N ASP A 45 10.90 -15.08 -1.38
CA ASP A 45 11.46 -15.52 -0.11
C ASP A 45 11.78 -14.35 0.82
N ARG A 46 12.02 -13.16 0.26
CA ARG A 46 12.18 -11.92 1.02
C ARG A 46 10.83 -11.31 1.35
N MET A 47 9.93 -11.24 0.37
CA MET A 47 8.60 -10.66 0.51
C MET A 47 7.82 -11.31 1.66
N ARG A 48 7.82 -12.66 1.77
CA ARG A 48 7.11 -13.38 2.84
C ARG A 48 7.55 -13.03 4.27
N ARG A 49 8.68 -12.34 4.44
CA ARG A 49 9.18 -11.91 5.75
C ARG A 49 8.49 -10.64 6.26
N TRP A 50 7.88 -9.86 5.37
CA TRP A 50 7.31 -8.54 5.70
C TRP A 50 5.94 -8.27 5.06
N PHE A 51 5.55 -9.09 4.08
CA PHE A 51 4.29 -9.03 3.37
C PHE A 51 3.68 -10.44 3.23
N MET A 52 2.50 -10.54 2.60
CA MET A 52 1.87 -11.82 2.31
C MET A 52 2.72 -12.66 1.35
N PRO A 53 2.81 -13.99 1.54
CA PRO A 53 3.43 -14.88 0.57
C PRO A 53 2.82 -14.70 -0.82
N VAL A 54 3.67 -14.74 -1.85
CA VAL A 54 3.28 -14.62 -3.26
C VAL A 54 3.64 -15.90 -4.02
N SER A 55 2.75 -16.32 -4.92
CA SER A 55 2.94 -17.48 -5.79
C SER A 55 2.48 -17.17 -7.22
N GLY A 56 2.93 -17.96 -8.20
CA GLY A 56 2.50 -17.84 -9.60
C GLY A 56 3.66 -17.89 -10.60
N GLU A 57 3.39 -17.46 -11.83
CA GLU A 57 4.40 -17.26 -12.88
C GLU A 57 4.96 -15.83 -12.80
N LEU A 58 5.94 -15.61 -11.92
CA LEU A 58 6.47 -14.28 -11.60
C LEU A 58 7.41 -13.71 -12.67
N LYS A 59 6.86 -13.50 -13.87
CA LYS A 59 7.50 -12.91 -15.06
C LYS A 59 6.47 -12.10 -15.83
N VAL A 60 6.92 -11.21 -16.71
CA VAL A 60 6.03 -10.45 -17.60
C VAL A 60 5.11 -11.40 -18.41
N GLY A 61 3.82 -11.09 -18.43
CA GLY A 61 2.75 -11.90 -19.02
C GLY A 61 2.31 -13.10 -18.18
N GLY A 62 2.93 -13.31 -17.02
CA GLY A 62 2.53 -14.34 -16.05
C GLY A 62 1.64 -13.78 -14.94
N SER A 63 1.07 -14.69 -14.14
CA SER A 63 0.18 -14.35 -13.04
C SER A 63 0.86 -14.39 -11.68
N PHE A 64 0.33 -13.66 -10.71
CA PHE A 64 0.68 -13.75 -9.30
C PHE A 64 -0.57 -13.89 -8.43
N GLN A 65 -0.40 -14.43 -7.23
CA GLN A 65 -1.43 -14.55 -6.21
C GLN A 65 -0.81 -14.31 -4.84
N LEU A 66 -1.33 -13.31 -4.11
CA LEU A 66 -1.02 -13.09 -2.70
C LEU A 66 -1.90 -13.99 -1.83
N GLU A 67 -1.32 -14.66 -0.84
CA GLU A 67 -2.06 -15.57 0.04
C GLU A 67 -3.19 -14.84 0.79
N GLY A 68 -4.42 -15.33 0.65
CA GLY A 68 -5.61 -14.74 1.28
C GLY A 68 -6.00 -13.35 0.75
N ASN A 69 -5.43 -12.91 -0.37
CA ASN A 69 -5.64 -11.56 -0.91
C ASN A 69 -5.72 -11.57 -2.44
N ALA A 70 -5.49 -10.43 -3.09
CA ALA A 70 -5.61 -10.26 -4.52
C ALA A 70 -4.50 -11.01 -5.30
N GLY A 71 -4.87 -11.49 -6.48
CA GLY A 71 -3.93 -11.88 -7.53
C GLY A 71 -4.05 -10.94 -8.73
N GLY A 72 -3.24 -11.21 -9.75
CA GLY A 72 -3.23 -10.42 -10.99
C GLY A 72 -2.22 -10.92 -12.00
N GLU A 73 -1.96 -10.10 -13.00
CA GLU A 73 -1.03 -10.33 -14.10
C GLU A 73 0.10 -9.30 -14.04
N ILE A 74 1.34 -9.74 -14.31
CA ILE A 74 2.51 -8.88 -14.41
C ILE A 74 2.58 -8.32 -15.83
N LEU A 75 2.29 -7.02 -15.97
CA LEU A 75 2.22 -6.35 -17.26
C LEU A 75 3.59 -5.85 -17.70
N GLU A 76 4.35 -5.25 -16.78
CA GLU A 76 5.65 -4.66 -17.06
C GLU A 76 6.58 -4.92 -15.86
N CYS A 77 7.87 -5.15 -16.12
CA CYS A 77 8.88 -5.34 -15.08
C CYS A 77 10.25 -4.90 -15.62
N GLU A 78 10.82 -3.85 -15.01
CA GLU A 78 12.08 -3.22 -15.39
C GLU A 78 12.96 -3.09 -14.14
N PRO A 79 13.72 -4.13 -13.75
CA PRO A 79 14.59 -4.08 -12.58
C PRO A 79 15.71 -3.03 -12.69
N PRO A 80 16.11 -2.37 -11.58
CA PRO A 80 15.45 -2.29 -10.27
C PRO A 80 14.52 -1.06 -10.17
N LYS A 81 13.88 -0.65 -11.27
CA LYS A 81 13.26 0.67 -11.41
C LYS A 81 11.75 0.66 -11.24
N ARG A 82 11.05 -0.26 -11.90
CA ARG A 82 9.58 -0.28 -11.84
C ARG A 82 8.97 -1.61 -12.23
N PHE A 83 7.77 -1.85 -11.73
CA PHE A 83 6.88 -2.88 -12.27
C PHE A 83 5.44 -2.39 -12.26
N LYS A 84 4.63 -2.99 -13.15
CA LYS A 84 3.20 -2.71 -13.27
C LYS A 84 2.43 -4.01 -13.36
N VAL A 85 1.36 -4.11 -12.58
CA VAL A 85 0.53 -5.30 -12.48
C VAL A 85 -0.95 -4.94 -12.47
N THR A 86 -1.82 -5.88 -12.88
CA THR A 86 -3.23 -5.82 -12.47
C THR A 86 -3.36 -6.26 -11.00
N PHE A 87 -4.39 -5.81 -10.30
CA PHE A 87 -4.54 -6.12 -8.87
C PHE A 87 -6.01 -6.37 -8.50
N GLY A 88 -6.38 -7.65 -8.33
CA GLY A 88 -7.74 -8.06 -7.99
C GLY A 88 -8.74 -8.02 -9.16
N GLY A 89 -8.32 -7.55 -10.33
CA GLY A 89 -9.14 -7.48 -11.54
C GLY A 89 -8.48 -6.63 -12.63
N PRO A 90 -8.99 -6.67 -13.87
CA PRO A 90 -8.39 -5.99 -15.02
C PRO A 90 -8.55 -4.46 -14.99
N THR A 91 -9.47 -3.93 -14.19
CA THR A 91 -9.79 -2.50 -14.06
C THR A 91 -9.02 -1.81 -12.92
N SER A 92 -8.10 -2.56 -12.29
CA SER A 92 -7.31 -2.15 -11.14
C SER A 92 -5.84 -2.39 -11.43
N LEU A 93 -5.06 -1.31 -11.52
CA LEU A 93 -3.65 -1.34 -11.88
C LEU A 93 -2.81 -0.80 -10.74
N LEU A 94 -1.75 -1.54 -10.40
CA LEU A 94 -0.73 -1.14 -9.43
C LEU A 94 0.60 -0.95 -10.17
N GLU A 95 1.20 0.22 -10.00
CA GLU A 95 2.54 0.53 -10.48
C GLU A 95 3.43 0.96 -9.32
N LEU A 96 4.61 0.35 -9.22
CA LEU A 96 5.63 0.69 -8.24
C LEU A 96 6.86 1.21 -8.97
N ARG A 97 7.40 2.34 -8.51
CA ARG A 97 8.57 3.02 -9.08
C ARG A 97 9.58 3.31 -7.98
N LEU A 98 10.84 2.98 -8.24
CA LEU A 98 11.97 3.24 -7.35
C LEU A 98 12.88 4.31 -7.97
N LEU A 99 13.08 5.38 -7.22
CA LEU A 99 13.92 6.51 -7.61
C LEU A 99 15.09 6.60 -6.62
N PRO A 100 16.33 6.81 -7.10
CA PRO A 100 17.44 7.10 -6.20
C PRO A 100 17.15 8.37 -5.39
N GLY A 101 17.21 8.26 -4.07
CA GLY A 101 17.04 9.34 -3.12
C GLY A 101 18.38 9.90 -2.62
N ALA A 102 18.31 10.82 -1.67
CA ALA A 102 19.52 11.39 -1.04
C ALA A 102 20.04 10.50 0.09
N ASN A 103 21.36 10.49 0.30
CA ASN A 103 22.04 9.75 1.38
C ASN A 103 21.77 8.23 1.34
N ASP A 104 22.09 7.59 0.20
CA ASP A 104 21.97 6.14 0.01
C ASP A 104 20.55 5.63 0.32
N SER A 105 19.55 6.40 -0.13
CA SER A 105 18.14 6.12 0.08
C SER A 105 17.42 5.89 -1.25
N THR A 106 16.24 5.29 -1.17
CA THR A 106 15.36 5.06 -2.32
C THR A 106 14.01 5.66 -2.02
N ASP A 107 13.54 6.51 -2.93
CA ASP A 107 12.17 7.00 -2.94
C ASP A 107 11.29 6.01 -3.70
N LEU A 108 10.38 5.36 -2.97
CA LEU A 108 9.38 4.47 -3.53
C LEU A 108 8.11 5.28 -3.81
N GLU A 109 7.62 5.22 -5.04
CA GLU A 109 6.31 5.70 -5.43
C GLU A 109 5.41 4.51 -5.77
N LEU A 110 4.27 4.41 -5.08
CA LEU A 110 3.22 3.43 -5.32
C LEU A 110 2.01 4.15 -5.88
N GLU A 111 1.60 3.77 -7.08
CA GLU A 111 0.40 4.27 -7.74
C GLU A 111 -0.59 3.14 -7.94
N HIS A 112 -1.82 3.31 -7.47
CA HIS A 112 -2.90 2.36 -7.65
C HIS A 112 -4.10 3.06 -8.29
N SER A 113 -4.40 2.73 -9.54
CA SER A 113 -5.50 3.30 -10.32
C SER A 113 -6.63 2.30 -10.50
N MET A 114 -7.86 2.72 -10.20
CA MET A 114 -9.07 1.91 -10.35
C MET A 114 -10.04 2.63 -11.28
N SER A 115 -10.33 2.06 -12.46
CA SER A 115 -11.32 2.60 -13.38
C SER A 115 -12.77 2.29 -12.97
N GLU A 116 -12.94 1.30 -12.09
CA GLU A 116 -14.21 0.92 -11.47
C GLU A 116 -14.01 0.91 -9.95
N ALA A 117 -13.94 2.11 -9.37
CA ALA A 117 -13.72 2.25 -7.93
C ALA A 117 -14.95 1.74 -7.12
N PRO A 118 -14.73 1.10 -5.96
CA PRO A 118 -15.79 0.46 -5.18
C PRO A 118 -16.69 1.43 -4.40
N ALA A 119 -16.42 2.74 -4.48
CA ALA A 119 -17.24 3.79 -3.89
C ALA A 119 -17.22 5.07 -4.74
N PRO A 120 -18.22 5.96 -4.60
CA PRO A 120 -18.32 7.17 -5.39
C PRO A 120 -17.13 8.13 -5.23
N GLY A 121 -16.73 8.75 -6.35
CA GLY A 121 -15.66 9.76 -6.35
C GLY A 121 -14.34 9.23 -5.80
N GLY A 122 -13.52 10.10 -5.22
CA GLY A 122 -12.25 9.69 -4.59
C GLY A 122 -12.39 8.86 -3.31
N SER A 123 -13.61 8.65 -2.78
CA SER A 123 -13.79 7.84 -1.57
C SER A 123 -13.40 6.37 -1.76
N GLY A 124 -13.39 5.87 -3.02
CA GLY A 124 -12.87 4.56 -3.37
C GLY A 124 -11.40 4.33 -2.99
N ALA A 125 -10.61 5.39 -2.78
CA ALA A 125 -9.24 5.28 -2.30
C ALA A 125 -9.13 4.52 -0.95
N LEU A 126 -10.18 4.55 -0.12
CA LEU A 126 -10.21 3.87 1.19
C LEU A 126 -10.26 2.34 1.12
N TRP A 127 -10.51 1.75 -0.05
CA TRP A 127 -10.46 0.28 -0.24
C TRP A 127 -9.05 -0.27 -0.42
N VAL A 128 -8.10 0.58 -0.86
CA VAL A 128 -6.74 0.13 -1.17
C VAL A 128 -5.69 0.88 -0.36
N GLY A 129 -5.87 2.18 -0.13
CA GLY A 129 -4.89 3.05 0.52
C GLY A 129 -4.42 2.55 1.90
N PRO A 130 -5.34 2.31 2.86
CA PRO A 130 -4.95 1.81 4.18
C PRO A 130 -4.26 0.44 4.14
N GLY A 131 -4.63 -0.43 3.19
CA GLY A 131 -3.93 -1.71 2.97
C GLY A 131 -2.48 -1.50 2.53
N TRP A 132 -2.24 -0.54 1.64
CA TRP A 132 -0.88 -0.18 1.22
C TRP A 132 -0.07 0.48 2.32
N ASP A 133 -0.70 1.25 3.22
CA ASP A 133 0.00 1.77 4.41
C ASP A 133 0.59 0.66 5.27
N GLY A 134 -0.15 -0.45 5.45
CA GLY A 134 0.35 -1.65 6.12
C GLY A 134 1.53 -2.29 5.39
N GLY A 135 1.46 -2.39 4.06
CA GLY A 135 2.57 -2.88 3.23
C GLY A 135 3.83 -2.01 3.34
N LEU A 136 3.68 -0.69 3.25
CA LEU A 136 4.80 0.24 3.36
C LEU A 136 5.43 0.22 4.77
N LEU A 137 4.63 0.03 5.82
CA LEU A 137 5.11 -0.19 7.18
C LEU A 137 5.93 -1.48 7.27
N GLY A 138 5.39 -2.60 6.80
CA GLY A 138 6.09 -3.90 6.80
C GLY A 138 7.44 -3.82 6.10
N LEU A 139 7.49 -3.21 4.91
CA LEU A 139 8.72 -3.03 4.14
C LEU A 139 9.76 -2.20 4.90
N ALA A 140 9.33 -1.18 5.65
CA ALA A 140 10.24 -0.34 6.41
C ALA A 140 10.85 -1.07 7.60
N LEU A 141 10.02 -1.76 8.36
CA LEU A 141 10.48 -2.58 9.48
C LEU A 141 11.45 -3.67 8.98
N TYR A 142 11.20 -4.22 7.79
CA TYR A 142 12.10 -5.18 7.16
C TYR A 142 13.45 -4.58 6.77
N ILE A 143 13.45 -3.47 6.05
CA ILE A 143 14.67 -2.80 5.58
C ILE A 143 15.52 -2.34 6.76
N HIS A 144 14.92 -1.82 7.83
CA HIS A 144 15.65 -1.40 9.02
C HIS A 144 16.07 -2.55 9.94
N GLY A 145 15.69 -3.79 9.63
CA GLY A 145 16.03 -4.96 10.45
C GLY A 145 15.29 -4.98 11.80
N GLU A 146 14.12 -4.34 11.86
CA GLU A 146 13.31 -4.18 13.08
C GLU A 146 12.25 -5.29 13.23
N LEU A 147 12.08 -6.15 12.20
CA LEU A 147 11.22 -7.33 12.28
C LEU A 147 11.87 -8.46 13.08
N PRO A 148 11.12 -9.13 13.98
CA PRO A 148 11.56 -10.36 14.62
C PRO A 148 11.94 -11.47 13.61
N PRO A 149 12.87 -12.37 13.95
CA PRO A 149 13.27 -13.47 13.04
C PRO A 149 12.13 -14.41 12.65
N ASP A 150 11.15 -14.59 13.54
CA ASP A 150 9.96 -15.41 13.41
C ASP A 150 8.69 -14.59 13.11
N ALA A 151 8.85 -13.34 12.70
CA ALA A 151 7.74 -12.46 12.34
C ALA A 151 6.84 -13.10 11.27
N ASN A 152 5.54 -13.16 11.56
CA ASN A 152 4.51 -13.48 10.59
C ASN A 152 3.75 -12.20 10.24
N PRO A 153 3.90 -11.65 9.01
CA PRO A 153 3.25 -10.40 8.61
C PRO A 153 1.72 -10.43 8.76
N MET A 154 1.09 -11.59 8.54
CA MET A 154 -0.37 -11.74 8.65
C MET A 154 -0.84 -11.70 10.11
N GLU A 155 -0.06 -12.26 11.04
CA GLU A 155 -0.35 -12.17 12.48
C GLU A 155 -0.09 -10.75 13.00
N MET A 156 1.03 -10.14 12.58
CA MET A 156 1.38 -8.77 12.96
C MET A 156 0.32 -7.76 12.53
N ALA A 157 -0.27 -7.92 11.34
CA ALA A 157 -1.34 -7.09 10.83
C ALA A 157 -2.57 -7.04 11.76
N ASN A 158 -2.77 -8.06 12.59
CA ASN A 158 -3.86 -8.17 13.56
C ASN A 158 -3.45 -7.79 15.00
N SER A 159 -2.21 -7.34 15.21
CA SER A 159 -1.75 -6.91 16.52
C SER A 159 -2.38 -5.58 16.94
N ALA A 160 -2.56 -5.36 18.25
CA ALA A 160 -3.11 -4.11 18.78
C ALA A 160 -2.33 -2.86 18.33
N GLU A 161 -1.01 -2.99 18.17
CA GLU A 161 -0.14 -1.91 17.71
C GLU A 161 -0.38 -1.54 16.25
N VAL A 162 -0.51 -2.54 15.37
CA VAL A 162 -0.82 -2.30 13.95
C VAL A 162 -2.26 -1.83 13.76
N ILE A 163 -3.21 -2.30 14.57
CA ILE A 163 -4.59 -1.78 14.59
C ILE A 163 -4.60 -0.28 14.94
N ALA A 164 -3.84 0.13 15.95
CA ALA A 164 -3.71 1.55 16.31
C ALA A 164 -3.05 2.38 15.19
N TYR A 165 -2.03 1.84 14.52
CA TYR A 165 -1.44 2.46 13.33
C TYR A 165 -2.44 2.61 12.18
N ASN A 166 -3.20 1.55 11.91
CA ASN A 166 -4.20 1.50 10.84
C ASN A 166 -5.32 2.52 11.06
N GLU A 167 -5.78 2.73 12.30
CA GLU A 167 -6.71 3.80 12.63
C GLU A 167 -6.18 5.16 12.16
N GLN A 168 -4.92 5.47 12.48
CA GLN A 168 -4.29 6.72 12.06
C GLN A 168 -4.11 6.81 10.53
N CYS A 169 -3.88 5.69 9.85
CA CYS A 169 -3.84 5.64 8.39
C CYS A 169 -5.19 6.01 7.78
N VAL A 170 -6.29 5.43 8.26
CA VAL A 170 -7.63 5.78 7.78
C VAL A 170 -7.92 7.27 8.01
N ARG A 171 -7.57 7.81 9.19
CA ARG A 171 -7.69 9.25 9.47
C ARG A 171 -6.84 10.12 8.54
N ALA A 172 -5.64 9.68 8.17
CA ALA A 172 -4.79 10.36 7.19
C ALA A 172 -5.42 10.34 5.78
N TRP A 173 -5.98 9.20 5.36
CA TRP A 173 -6.70 9.08 4.09
C TRP A 173 -7.93 9.98 4.02
N ILE A 174 -8.70 10.10 5.10
CA ILE A 174 -9.82 11.05 5.17
C ILE A 174 -9.35 12.48 4.84
N LYS A 175 -8.21 12.90 5.39
CA LYS A 175 -7.63 14.22 5.10
C LYS A 175 -7.20 14.35 3.64
N ALA A 176 -6.52 13.34 3.10
CA ALA A 176 -6.05 13.34 1.72
C ALA A 176 -7.22 13.37 0.70
N ILE A 177 -8.24 12.55 0.92
CA ILE A 177 -9.44 12.51 0.07
C ILE A 177 -10.20 13.83 0.15
N ARG A 178 -10.40 14.38 1.35
CA ARG A 178 -11.03 15.69 1.50
C ARG A 178 -10.26 16.79 0.78
N ALA A 179 -8.93 16.79 0.88
CA ALA A 179 -8.06 17.76 0.20
C ALA A 179 -8.13 17.65 -1.33
N SER A 180 -8.36 16.44 -1.86
CA SER A 180 -8.49 16.22 -3.31
C SER A 180 -9.74 16.88 -3.92
N GLY A 181 -10.79 17.11 -3.13
CA GLY A 181 -12.08 17.64 -3.62
C GLY A 181 -12.80 16.73 -4.62
N THR A 182 -12.49 15.42 -4.64
CA THR A 182 -12.99 14.48 -5.66
C THR A 182 -14.23 13.68 -5.23
N THR A 183 -14.81 13.95 -4.07
CA THR A 183 -15.99 13.26 -3.53
C THR A 183 -16.79 14.18 -2.61
N SER A 184 -18.06 13.83 -2.33
CA SER A 184 -18.85 14.52 -1.31
C SER A 184 -18.40 14.13 0.11
N GLU A 185 -18.69 14.97 1.11
CA GLU A 185 -18.41 14.65 2.52
C GLU A 185 -19.26 13.45 2.99
N GLU A 186 -20.49 13.29 2.48
CA GLU A 186 -21.35 12.15 2.78
C GLU A 186 -20.72 10.82 2.31
N ASP A 187 -20.31 10.76 1.05
CA ASP A 187 -19.65 9.57 0.47
C ASP A 187 -18.34 9.25 1.20
N LEU A 188 -17.55 10.29 1.52
CA LEU A 188 -16.31 10.15 2.28
C LEU A 188 -16.55 9.52 3.65
N LEU A 189 -17.50 10.05 4.44
CA LEU A 189 -17.76 9.54 5.78
C LEU A 189 -18.38 8.14 5.74
N SER A 190 -19.18 7.81 4.71
CA SER A 190 -19.70 6.47 4.49
C SER A 190 -18.58 5.46 4.23
N ALA A 191 -17.69 5.76 3.28
CA ALA A 191 -16.52 4.94 2.97
C ALA A 191 -15.56 4.82 4.17
N ALA A 192 -15.36 5.90 4.93
CA ALA A 192 -14.46 5.91 6.08
C ALA A 192 -14.94 4.98 7.20
N LYS A 193 -16.25 4.89 7.45
CA LYS A 193 -16.81 3.94 8.43
C LYS A 193 -16.53 2.49 8.03
N ILE A 194 -16.70 2.16 6.76
CA ILE A 194 -16.41 0.81 6.23
C ILE A 194 -14.92 0.52 6.42
N SER A 195 -14.06 1.45 6.02
CA SER A 195 -12.60 1.32 6.16
C SER A 195 -12.18 1.14 7.62
N LEU A 196 -12.67 1.96 8.55
CA LEU A 196 -12.41 1.78 9.99
C LEU A 196 -12.89 0.42 10.48
N SER A 197 -14.09 -0.03 10.11
CA SER A 197 -14.59 -1.34 10.55
C SER A 197 -13.71 -2.52 10.10
N GLN A 198 -13.01 -2.36 8.96
CA GLN A 198 -12.09 -3.37 8.44
C GLN A 198 -10.71 -3.30 9.10
N TYR A 199 -10.19 -2.10 9.33
CA TYR A 199 -8.78 -1.88 9.69
C TYR A 199 -8.56 -1.56 11.18
N ALA A 200 -9.58 -1.04 11.86
CA ALA A 200 -9.60 -0.65 13.27
C ALA A 200 -11.04 -0.76 13.84
N PRO A 201 -11.57 -1.99 14.03
CA PRO A 201 -13.00 -2.23 14.26
C PRO A 201 -13.59 -1.58 15.52
N ASP A 202 -12.76 -1.28 16.52
CA ASP A 202 -13.19 -0.62 17.76
C ASP A 202 -13.09 0.92 17.71
N ALA A 203 -12.62 1.49 16.59
CA ALA A 203 -12.42 2.92 16.43
C ALA A 203 -13.69 3.64 15.94
N GLU A 204 -13.96 4.80 16.52
CA GLU A 204 -15.03 5.70 16.06
C GLU A 204 -14.50 6.75 15.08
N LEU A 205 -15.35 7.18 14.14
CA LEU A 205 -15.01 8.16 13.11
C LEU A 205 -14.77 9.56 13.69
#